data_AF-A0A6J5EV98-F1
#
_entry.id   AF-A0A6J5EV98-F1
#
_cell.length_a   1.000
_cell.length_b   1.000
_cell.length_c   1.000
_cell.angle_alpha   90.00
_cell.angle_beta   90.00
_cell.angle_gamma   90.00
#
_symmetry.space_group_name_H-M   'P 1'
#
loop_
_entity.id
_entity.type
_entity.pdbx_description
1 polymer ?
#
loop_
_entity_poly.entity_id
_entity_poly.type
_entity_poly.pdbx_seq_one_letter_code
_entity_poly.pdbx_strand_id
1 'polypeptide(L)'
;MKPAFSGIAALCCVAFASRASWAAAPLGAVAVQEGNIVYTAPGGATEALTETGADDAPALSPTGDTIAFTRLTRGVDEAHDSPAVRDLWVIHLKDHKAIRLVTGKPQGNEKPERVLADIDQPIFSPDGATVYFLTAASASSAAVHAVSTAGGPQRYVTDGNMLSVVNKGKYLGSLLVAQHRVMSGHGSWDPEVLVSPAGKTIKVVGEDANALGSVESERN
;
A
#
# COMPACT_ATOMS: atom_id res chain seq x y z
N MET A 1 -36.78 31.69 68.64
CA MET A 1 -36.56 32.22 67.28
C MET A 1 -35.09 32.57 67.09
N LYS A 2 -34.37 31.76 66.31
CA LYS A 2 -33.05 31.98 65.67
C LYS A 2 -32.90 30.81 64.67
N PRO A 3 -32.60 31.03 63.38
CA PRO A 3 -32.41 29.92 62.45
C PRO A 3 -30.97 29.41 62.49
N ALA A 4 -30.80 28.09 62.44
CA ALA A 4 -29.52 27.43 62.22
C ALA A 4 -29.22 27.40 60.72
N PHE A 5 -28.08 27.96 60.32
CA PHE A 5 -27.55 27.85 58.96
C PHE A 5 -26.85 26.49 58.81
N SER A 6 -27.32 25.68 57.85
CA SER A 6 -26.66 24.47 57.38
C SER A 6 -25.74 24.87 56.22
N GLY A 7 -24.42 24.75 56.40
CA GLY A 7 -23.43 24.93 55.35
C GLY A 7 -22.97 23.58 54.81
N ILE A 8 -23.35 23.25 53.58
CA ILE A 8 -22.80 22.10 52.84
C ILE A 8 -21.59 22.62 52.06
N ALA A 9 -20.40 22.18 52.42
CA ALA A 9 -19.18 22.42 51.65
C ALA A 9 -19.18 21.47 50.44
N ALA A 10 -19.30 22.03 49.23
CA ALA A 10 -19.14 21.29 47.99
C ALA A 10 -17.64 21.03 47.76
N LEU A 11 -17.22 19.77 47.87
CA LEU A 11 -15.88 19.33 47.53
C LEU A 11 -15.78 19.21 46.01
N CYS A 12 -15.16 20.19 45.35
CA CYS A 12 -14.82 20.12 43.93
C CYS A 12 -13.68 19.10 43.73
N CYS A 13 -14.02 17.84 43.45
CA CYS A 13 -13.06 16.87 42.93
C CYS A 13 -12.72 17.22 41.48
N VAL A 14 -11.60 17.91 41.26
CA VAL A 14 -11.01 18.06 39.92
C VAL A 14 -10.31 16.74 39.58
N ALA A 15 -11.00 15.87 38.84
CA ALA A 15 -10.38 14.67 38.29
C ALA A 15 -9.44 15.07 37.15
N PHE A 16 -8.13 15.00 37.41
CA PHE A 16 -7.13 15.05 36.34
C PHE A 16 -7.25 13.75 35.52
N ALA A 17 -7.96 13.80 34.41
CA ALA A 17 -7.90 12.74 33.41
C ALA A 17 -6.51 12.77 32.78
N SER A 18 -5.62 11.89 33.22
CA SER A 18 -4.34 11.65 32.55
C SER A 18 -4.63 11.14 31.14
N ARG A 19 -4.36 11.97 30.14
CA ARG A 19 -4.33 11.50 28.75
C ARG A 19 -3.11 10.59 28.62
N ALA A 20 -3.31 9.29 28.72
CA ALA A 20 -2.33 8.32 28.27
C ALA A 20 -2.13 8.57 26.76
N SER A 21 -1.01 9.16 26.40
CA SER A 21 -0.58 9.22 25.02
C SER A 21 0.01 7.85 24.70
N TRP A 22 -0.78 6.97 24.09
CA TRP A 22 -0.23 5.76 23.50
C TRP A 22 0.63 6.19 22.31
N ALA A 23 1.95 6.17 22.49
CA ALA A 23 2.83 6.08 21.34
C ALA A 23 2.48 4.78 20.62
N ALA A 24 2.23 4.85 19.31
CA ALA A 24 2.12 3.64 18.51
C ALA A 24 3.40 2.83 18.72
N ALA A 25 3.26 1.55 19.08
CA ALA A 25 4.41 0.67 19.17
C ALA A 25 5.14 0.71 17.83
N PRO A 26 6.48 0.75 17.82
CA PRO A 26 7.23 0.69 16.58
C PRO A 26 6.80 -0.54 15.79
N LEU A 27 6.53 -0.38 14.51
CA LEU A 27 6.27 -1.50 13.60
C LEU A 27 7.59 -2.25 13.35
N GLY A 28 7.49 -3.54 13.02
CA GLY A 28 8.65 -4.28 12.54
C GLY A 28 9.07 -3.82 11.14
N ALA A 29 10.13 -4.44 10.62
CA ALA A 29 10.63 -4.22 9.28
C ALA A 29 10.53 -5.51 8.45
N VAL A 30 10.41 -5.37 7.14
CA VAL A 30 10.39 -6.48 6.19
C VAL A 30 11.52 -6.32 5.19
N ALA A 31 12.13 -7.43 4.80
CA ALA A 31 13.20 -7.47 3.80
C ALA A 31 13.14 -8.78 3.01
N VAL A 32 13.86 -8.81 1.89
CA VAL A 32 14.10 -10.03 1.11
C VAL A 32 15.50 -10.54 1.43
N GLN A 33 15.62 -11.82 1.79
CA GLN A 33 16.91 -12.52 1.92
C GLN A 33 16.84 -13.83 1.16
N GLU A 34 17.75 -14.01 0.19
CA GLU A 34 17.82 -15.21 -0.65
C GLU A 34 16.48 -15.58 -1.31
N GLY A 35 15.70 -14.57 -1.73
CA GLY A 35 14.37 -14.76 -2.33
C GLY A 35 13.30 -15.19 -1.33
N ASN A 36 13.48 -14.93 -0.04
CA ASN A 36 12.50 -15.21 1.00
C ASN A 36 12.13 -13.93 1.75
N ILE A 37 10.88 -13.87 2.21
CA ILE A 37 10.39 -12.76 3.03
C ILE A 37 10.87 -12.96 4.46
N VAL A 38 11.60 -11.97 4.95
CA VAL A 38 12.16 -11.97 6.30
C VAL A 38 11.56 -10.80 7.08
N TYR A 39 11.02 -11.10 8.26
CA TYR A 39 10.47 -10.10 9.17
C TYR A 39 11.44 -9.87 10.33
N THR A 40 11.66 -8.61 10.67
CA THR A 40 12.40 -8.19 11.86
C THR A 40 11.45 -7.47 12.80
N ALA A 41 11.17 -8.10 13.93
CA ALA A 41 10.33 -7.54 14.98
C ALA A 41 10.93 -6.22 15.51
N PRO A 42 10.13 -5.35 16.16
CA PRO A 42 10.63 -4.08 16.68
C PRO A 42 11.76 -4.21 17.71
N GLY A 43 11.87 -5.37 18.37
CA GLY A 43 12.96 -5.72 19.28
C GLY A 43 14.24 -6.23 18.60
N GLY A 44 14.28 -6.30 17.27
CA GLY A 44 15.43 -6.74 16.47
C GLY A 44 15.52 -8.26 16.23
N ALA A 45 14.59 -9.05 16.76
CA ALA A 45 14.50 -10.47 16.45
C ALA A 45 14.05 -10.66 14.99
N THR A 46 14.72 -11.54 14.26
CA THR A 46 14.47 -11.78 12.84
C THR A 46 14.02 -13.21 12.59
N GLU A 47 13.06 -13.40 11.69
CA GLU A 47 12.57 -14.70 11.25
C GLU A 47 12.28 -14.72 9.75
N ALA A 48 12.54 -15.87 9.10
CA ALA A 48 12.09 -16.12 7.74
C ALA A 48 10.62 -16.56 7.77
N LEU A 49 9.78 -15.87 7.00
CA LEU A 49 8.35 -16.17 6.88
C LEU A 49 8.04 -17.06 5.69
N THR A 50 8.96 -17.14 4.72
CA THR A 50 8.84 -17.98 3.54
C THR A 50 10.16 -18.72 3.26
N GLU A 51 10.07 -19.78 2.45
CA GLU A 51 11.20 -20.68 2.13
C GLU A 51 11.21 -21.07 0.64
N THR A 52 10.63 -20.23 -0.23
CA THR A 52 10.48 -20.53 -1.66
C THR A 52 11.70 -20.14 -2.48
N GLY A 53 12.52 -19.21 -2.00
CA GLY A 53 13.62 -18.61 -2.76
C GLY A 53 13.17 -17.83 -4.01
N ALA A 54 11.89 -17.44 -4.07
CA ALA A 54 11.23 -16.88 -5.25
C ALA A 54 10.37 -15.63 -4.93
N ASP A 55 10.50 -15.08 -3.73
CA ASP A 55 9.68 -14.01 -3.19
C ASP A 55 10.42 -12.66 -3.24
N ASP A 56 9.68 -11.59 -3.50
CA ASP A 56 10.22 -10.25 -3.69
C ASP A 56 9.21 -9.14 -3.30
N ALA A 57 9.66 -7.88 -3.37
CA ALA A 57 8.86 -6.67 -3.18
C ALA A 57 7.91 -6.70 -1.95
N PRO A 58 8.41 -6.99 -0.73
CA PRO A 58 7.56 -7.05 0.45
C PRO A 58 7.07 -5.67 0.89
N ALA A 59 5.83 -5.61 1.36
CA ALA A 59 5.23 -4.46 2.01
C ALA A 59 4.52 -4.87 3.30
N LEU A 60 4.82 -4.20 4.41
CA LEU A 60 4.16 -4.41 5.69
C LEU A 60 2.87 -3.57 5.76
N SER A 61 1.78 -4.16 6.24
CA SER A 61 0.52 -3.44 6.47
C SER A 61 0.69 -2.32 7.50
N PRO A 62 -0.10 -1.23 7.44
CA PRO A 62 -0.04 -0.16 8.44
C PRO A 62 -0.32 -0.63 9.88
N THR A 63 -1.05 -1.74 10.02
CA THR A 63 -1.34 -2.41 11.29
C THR A 63 -0.20 -3.31 11.78
N GLY A 64 0.77 -3.64 10.92
CA GLY A 64 1.92 -4.45 11.29
C GLY A 64 1.65 -5.94 11.47
N ASP A 65 0.55 -6.46 10.93
CA ASP A 65 0.10 -7.84 11.13
C ASP A 65 0.11 -8.70 9.87
N THR A 66 0.29 -8.07 8.71
CA THR A 66 0.16 -8.69 7.39
C THR A 66 1.23 -8.14 6.47
N ILE A 67 1.81 -9.00 5.64
CA ILE A 67 2.82 -8.62 4.65
C ILE A 67 2.33 -9.03 3.27
N ALA A 68 2.26 -8.09 2.34
CA ALA A 68 2.07 -8.38 0.92
C ALA A 68 3.43 -8.57 0.26
N PHE A 69 3.53 -9.45 -0.72
CA PHE A 69 4.77 -9.71 -1.46
C PHE A 69 4.45 -10.32 -2.82
N THR A 70 5.42 -10.29 -3.73
CA THR A 70 5.32 -10.95 -5.03
C THR A 70 6.10 -12.24 -5.03
N ARG A 71 5.66 -13.22 -5.82
CA ARG A 71 6.32 -14.52 -5.94
C ARG A 71 6.40 -14.92 -7.39
N LEU A 72 7.59 -15.30 -7.87
CA LEU A 72 7.76 -15.88 -9.20
C LEU A 72 6.93 -17.16 -9.34
N THR A 73 6.14 -17.22 -10.40
CA THR A 73 5.29 -18.37 -10.70
C THR A 73 6.13 -19.51 -11.26
N ARG A 74 6.40 -20.52 -10.43
CA ARG A 74 7.21 -21.68 -10.85
C ARG A 74 6.57 -22.43 -12.03
N GLY A 75 7.41 -22.83 -12.98
CA GLY A 75 7.01 -23.65 -14.13
C GLY A 75 6.46 -22.86 -15.32
N VAL A 76 6.55 -21.53 -15.30
CA VAL A 76 6.45 -20.70 -16.51
C VAL A 76 7.81 -20.66 -17.21
N ASP A 77 7.81 -20.45 -18.53
CA ASP A 77 9.03 -20.50 -19.32
C ASP A 77 9.74 -19.17 -19.21
N GLU A 78 10.55 -18.99 -18.16
CA GLU A 78 11.26 -17.74 -17.86
C GLU A 78 12.15 -17.25 -19.01
N ALA A 79 12.57 -18.14 -19.93
CA ALA A 79 13.38 -17.75 -21.08
C ALA A 79 12.55 -17.08 -22.19
N HIS A 80 11.26 -17.34 -22.25
CA HIS A 80 10.34 -16.81 -23.27
C HIS A 80 9.30 -15.84 -22.71
N ASP A 81 8.99 -15.95 -21.42
CA ASP A 81 8.07 -15.09 -20.70
C ASP A 81 8.83 -13.86 -20.17
N SER A 82 8.90 -12.83 -21.00
CA SER A 82 9.39 -11.51 -20.62
C SER A 82 8.25 -10.50 -20.70
N PRO A 83 7.87 -9.85 -19.57
CA PRO A 83 8.45 -9.98 -18.24
C PRO A 83 8.05 -11.27 -17.50
N ALA A 84 8.82 -11.60 -16.45
CA ALA A 84 8.58 -12.78 -15.63
C ALA A 84 7.18 -12.78 -15.00
N VAL A 85 6.57 -13.96 -14.89
CA VAL A 85 5.22 -14.08 -14.30
C VAL A 85 5.33 -14.09 -12.78
N ARG A 86 4.70 -13.10 -12.14
CA ARG A 86 4.64 -12.96 -10.69
C ARG A 86 3.20 -13.02 -10.19
N ASP A 87 3.00 -13.77 -9.11
CA ASP A 87 1.75 -13.79 -8.34
C ASP A 87 1.83 -12.77 -7.19
N LEU A 88 0.68 -12.22 -6.77
CA LEU A 88 0.56 -11.41 -5.56
C LEU A 88 0.10 -12.27 -4.38
N TRP A 89 0.83 -12.21 -3.28
CA TRP A 89 0.54 -12.95 -2.06
C TRP A 89 0.42 -12.03 -0.86
N VAL A 90 -0.26 -12.51 0.17
CA VAL A 90 -0.21 -11.97 1.53
C VAL A 90 0.12 -13.07 2.52
N ILE A 91 0.86 -12.75 3.57
CA ILE A 91 1.11 -13.62 4.72
C ILE A 91 0.74 -12.89 6.01
N HIS A 92 0.02 -13.58 6.89
CA HIS A 92 -0.29 -13.05 8.22
C HIS A 92 0.78 -13.47 9.23
N LEU A 93 1.25 -12.52 10.04
CA LEU A 93 2.31 -12.77 11.03
C LEU A 93 1.84 -13.66 12.19
N LYS A 94 0.54 -13.71 12.48
CA LYS A 94 0.02 -14.49 13.63
C LYS A 94 0.05 -16.00 13.43
N ASP A 95 -0.11 -16.46 12.19
CA ASP A 95 -0.32 -17.88 11.84
C ASP A 95 0.54 -18.34 10.67
N HIS A 96 1.38 -17.44 10.13
CA HIS A 96 2.31 -17.67 9.02
C HIS A 96 1.61 -18.20 7.77
N LYS A 97 0.31 -17.92 7.64
CA LYS A 97 -0.49 -18.41 6.53
C LYS A 97 -0.35 -17.49 5.33
N ALA A 98 0.35 -17.97 4.30
CA ALA A 98 0.40 -17.32 3.00
C ALA A 98 -0.83 -17.64 2.16
N ILE A 99 -1.44 -16.61 1.55
CA ILE A 99 -2.59 -16.70 0.65
C ILE A 99 -2.26 -15.95 -0.63
N ARG A 100 -2.48 -16.59 -1.79
CA ARG A 100 -2.38 -15.91 -3.08
C ARG A 100 -3.63 -15.07 -3.32
N LEU A 101 -3.44 -13.77 -3.55
CA LEU A 101 -4.52 -12.85 -3.87
C LEU A 101 -4.77 -12.74 -5.37
N VAL A 102 -3.69 -12.72 -6.17
CA VAL A 102 -3.77 -12.57 -7.63
C VAL A 102 -2.80 -13.54 -8.29
N THR A 103 -3.31 -14.26 -9.30
CA THR A 103 -2.48 -15.08 -10.18
C THR A 103 -2.00 -14.21 -11.34
N GLY A 104 -0.68 -14.10 -11.49
CA GLY A 104 -0.05 -13.43 -12.62
C GLY A 104 -0.28 -14.17 -13.93
N LYS A 105 -0.10 -13.47 -15.05
CA LYS A 105 -0.18 -14.04 -16.40
C LYS A 105 0.99 -13.55 -17.24
N PRO A 106 1.46 -14.34 -18.23
CA PRO A 106 2.35 -13.84 -19.26
C PRO A 106 1.77 -12.61 -19.93
N GLN A 107 2.64 -11.72 -20.43
CA GLN A 107 2.21 -10.57 -21.19
C GLN A 107 1.54 -11.02 -22.50
N GLY A 108 0.32 -10.54 -22.74
CA GLY A 108 -0.43 -10.79 -23.95
C GLY A 108 -0.87 -9.48 -24.61
N ASN A 109 -1.84 -9.60 -25.53
CA ASN A 109 -2.42 -8.45 -26.25
C ASN A 109 -3.68 -7.91 -25.55
N GLU A 110 -3.81 -8.13 -24.24
CA GLU A 110 -4.92 -7.59 -23.47
C GLU A 110 -4.87 -6.06 -23.38
N LYS A 111 -6.03 -5.45 -23.18
CA LYS A 111 -6.08 -4.05 -22.79
C LYS A 111 -5.47 -3.88 -21.38
N PRO A 112 -4.83 -2.74 -21.07
CA PRO A 112 -4.19 -2.49 -19.77
C PRO A 112 -5.02 -2.91 -18.55
N GLU A 113 -6.34 -2.69 -18.58
CA GLU A 113 -7.24 -2.98 -17.46
C GLU A 113 -7.37 -4.48 -17.13
N ARG A 114 -6.86 -5.34 -18.02
CA ARG A 114 -6.90 -6.80 -17.91
C ARG A 114 -5.50 -7.43 -17.85
N VAL A 115 -4.44 -6.64 -17.99
CA VAL A 115 -3.06 -7.15 -17.94
C VAL A 115 -2.70 -7.45 -16.48
N LEU A 116 -2.19 -8.66 -16.26
CA LEU A 116 -1.68 -9.13 -14.96
C LEU A 116 -0.26 -9.68 -15.10
N ALA A 117 0.50 -9.12 -16.04
CA ALA A 117 1.90 -9.41 -16.24
C ALA A 117 2.75 -8.58 -15.28
N ASP A 118 3.85 -9.18 -14.82
CA ASP A 118 4.84 -8.54 -13.93
C ASP A 118 4.21 -7.79 -12.76
N ILE A 119 3.43 -8.52 -11.94
CA ILE A 119 2.84 -7.93 -10.74
C ILE A 119 3.98 -7.51 -9.82
N ASP A 120 4.03 -6.22 -9.47
CA ASP A 120 5.07 -5.63 -8.63
C ASP A 120 4.56 -4.51 -7.71
N GLN A 121 5.41 -4.07 -6.79
CA GLN A 121 5.21 -2.94 -5.87
C GLN A 121 3.87 -2.96 -5.12
N PRO A 122 3.59 -4.00 -4.32
CA PRO A 122 2.40 -4.01 -3.49
C PRO A 122 2.47 -2.90 -2.43
N ILE A 123 1.39 -2.13 -2.25
CA ILE A 123 1.27 -1.08 -1.23
C ILE A 123 -0.12 -1.15 -0.61
N PHE A 124 -0.19 -1.14 0.72
CA PHE A 124 -1.47 -1.17 1.43
C PHE A 124 -2.16 0.20 1.43
N SER A 125 -3.50 0.18 1.41
CA SER A 125 -4.30 1.32 1.84
C SER A 125 -4.05 1.64 3.32
N PRO A 126 -4.29 2.88 3.79
CA PRO A 126 -4.01 3.27 5.18
C PRO A 126 -4.79 2.46 6.24
N ASP A 127 -5.95 1.92 5.85
CA ASP A 127 -6.77 1.04 6.68
C ASP A 127 -6.36 -0.45 6.60
N GLY A 128 -5.37 -0.79 5.77
CA GLY A 128 -4.90 -2.17 5.56
C GLY A 128 -5.88 -3.09 4.84
N ALA A 129 -7.01 -2.59 4.31
CA ALA A 129 -8.04 -3.42 3.70
C ALA A 129 -7.80 -3.73 2.21
N THR A 130 -6.98 -2.92 1.52
CA THR A 130 -6.70 -3.02 0.09
C THR A 130 -5.20 -3.08 -0.15
N VAL A 131 -4.77 -3.92 -1.08
CA VAL A 131 -3.42 -3.88 -1.67
C VAL A 131 -3.55 -3.30 -3.06
N TYR A 132 -2.85 -2.19 -3.30
CA TYR A 132 -2.59 -1.66 -4.63
C TYR A 132 -1.29 -2.23 -5.18
N PHE A 133 -1.19 -2.42 -6.49
CA PHE A 133 0.01 -2.99 -7.12
C PHE A 133 0.12 -2.54 -8.58
N LEU A 134 1.33 -2.65 -9.14
CA LEU A 134 1.61 -2.38 -10.55
C LEU A 134 1.58 -3.65 -11.38
N THR A 135 1.25 -3.49 -12.66
CA THR A 135 1.40 -4.51 -13.72
C THR A 135 2.02 -3.89 -14.95
N ALA A 136 2.81 -4.66 -15.70
CA ALA A 136 3.39 -4.24 -16.98
C ALA A 136 2.33 -4.29 -18.10
N ALA A 137 1.51 -3.24 -18.20
CA ALA A 137 0.46 -3.11 -19.21
C ALA A 137 0.97 -3.15 -20.67
N SER A 138 2.19 -2.69 -20.93
CA SER A 138 2.92 -2.85 -22.20
C SER A 138 4.43 -2.70 -21.97
N ALA A 139 5.24 -2.72 -23.04
CA ALA A 139 6.68 -2.46 -22.95
C ALA A 139 7.04 -1.05 -22.43
N SER A 140 6.12 -0.08 -22.51
CA SER A 140 6.37 1.30 -22.08
C SER A 140 5.26 1.87 -21.18
N SER A 141 4.34 1.04 -20.71
CA SER A 141 3.28 1.47 -19.81
C SER A 141 3.01 0.43 -18.74
N ALA A 142 2.73 0.89 -17.53
CA ALA A 142 2.20 0.09 -16.45
C ALA A 142 0.77 0.52 -16.06
N ALA A 143 0.10 -0.33 -15.31
CA ALA A 143 -1.23 -0.08 -14.77
C ALA A 143 -1.24 -0.32 -13.27
N VAL A 144 -2.05 0.48 -12.57
CA VAL A 144 -2.34 0.33 -11.14
C VAL A 144 -3.61 -0.49 -10.99
N HIS A 145 -3.50 -1.54 -10.19
CA HIS A 145 -4.59 -2.42 -9.81
C HIS A 145 -4.80 -2.42 -8.30
N ALA A 146 -5.94 -2.94 -7.87
CA ALA A 146 -6.29 -3.07 -6.46
C ALA A 146 -6.97 -4.42 -6.20
N VAL A 147 -6.67 -5.02 -5.04
CA VAL A 147 -7.35 -6.22 -4.54
C VAL A 147 -7.57 -6.11 -3.03
N SER A 148 -8.65 -6.71 -2.53
CA SER A 148 -8.89 -6.82 -1.09
C SER A 148 -7.86 -7.73 -0.43
N THR A 149 -7.39 -7.37 0.77
CA THR A 149 -6.50 -8.22 1.57
C THR A 149 -7.16 -9.52 2.03
N ALA A 150 -8.49 -9.55 2.08
CA ALA A 150 -9.27 -10.76 2.30
C ALA A 150 -9.41 -11.65 1.04
N GLY A 151 -8.85 -11.23 -0.09
CA GLY A 151 -9.03 -11.87 -1.39
C GLY A 151 -10.28 -11.39 -2.12
N GLY A 152 -10.52 -12.00 -3.29
CA GLY A 152 -11.62 -11.63 -4.19
C GLY A 152 -11.10 -11.10 -5.54
N PRO A 153 -11.99 -10.56 -6.39
CA PRO A 153 -11.58 -10.07 -7.70
C PRO A 153 -10.68 -8.83 -7.55
N GLN A 154 -9.57 -8.82 -8.28
CA GLN A 154 -8.81 -7.59 -8.51
C GLN A 154 -9.62 -6.65 -9.42
N ARG A 155 -9.34 -5.35 -9.32
CA ARG A 155 -9.86 -4.32 -10.23
C ARG A 155 -8.75 -3.40 -10.72
N TYR A 156 -8.87 -2.94 -11.95
CA TYR A 156 -8.09 -1.81 -12.46
C TYR A 156 -8.45 -0.52 -11.72
N VAL A 157 -7.45 0.35 -11.53
CA VAL A 157 -7.61 1.67 -10.93
C VAL A 157 -7.31 2.76 -11.96
N THR A 158 -6.11 2.77 -12.53
CA THR A 158 -5.66 3.77 -13.49
C THR A 158 -4.37 3.31 -14.18
N ASP A 159 -4.01 3.93 -15.30
CA ASP A 159 -2.67 3.80 -15.87
C ASP A 159 -1.66 4.51 -14.96
N GLY A 160 -0.45 3.97 -14.87
CA GLY A 160 0.58 4.50 -13.98
C GLY A 160 1.86 3.68 -13.96
N ASN A 161 3.00 4.39 -13.99
CA ASN A 161 4.35 3.80 -13.99
C ASN A 161 5.01 3.78 -12.60
N MET A 162 4.44 4.54 -11.66
CA MET A 162 4.86 4.54 -10.27
C MET A 162 3.62 4.76 -9.40
N LEU A 163 3.65 4.24 -8.17
CA LEU A 163 2.52 4.27 -7.26
C LEU A 163 2.98 4.67 -5.86
N SER A 164 2.20 5.53 -5.20
CA SER A 164 2.29 5.84 -3.78
C SER A 164 0.90 6.03 -3.18
N VAL A 165 0.75 5.73 -1.88
CA VAL A 165 -0.49 5.95 -1.13
C VAL A 165 -0.32 7.14 -0.20
N VAL A 166 -1.29 8.06 -0.22
CA VAL A 166 -1.33 9.22 0.67
C VAL A 166 -1.77 8.76 2.06
N ASN A 167 -0.89 8.89 3.06
CA ASN A 167 -1.11 8.31 4.40
C ASN A 167 -1.57 9.33 5.46
N LYS A 168 -1.71 10.61 5.09
CA LYS A 168 -2.19 11.66 6.00
C LYS A 168 -2.74 12.87 5.22
N GLY A 169 -3.33 13.79 5.96
CA GLY A 169 -3.83 15.05 5.42
C GLY A 169 -5.17 14.90 4.69
N LYS A 170 -5.52 15.93 3.92
CA LYS A 170 -6.81 16.06 3.22
C LYS A 170 -7.15 14.90 2.28
N TYR A 171 -6.12 14.29 1.69
CA TYR A 171 -6.27 13.27 0.66
C TYR A 171 -5.96 11.86 1.14
N LEU A 172 -5.98 11.61 2.46
CA LEU A 172 -5.77 10.29 3.06
C LEU A 172 -6.48 9.18 2.28
N GLY A 173 -5.72 8.15 1.89
CA GLY A 173 -6.19 6.99 1.13
C GLY A 173 -6.20 7.19 -0.39
N SER A 174 -6.03 8.41 -0.89
CA SER A 174 -5.82 8.65 -2.33
C SER A 174 -4.46 8.13 -2.79
N LEU A 175 -4.32 7.98 -4.10
CA LEU A 175 -3.12 7.50 -4.75
C LEU A 175 -2.40 8.64 -5.45
N LEU A 176 -1.09 8.67 -5.35
CA LEU A 176 -0.24 9.48 -6.20
C LEU A 176 0.41 8.55 -7.22
N VAL A 177 0.22 8.86 -8.50
CA VAL A 177 0.59 7.99 -9.61
C VAL A 177 1.32 8.79 -10.68
N ALA A 178 2.51 8.34 -11.05
CA ALA A 178 3.24 8.90 -12.20
C ALA A 178 2.60 8.37 -13.49
N GLN A 179 2.13 9.27 -14.36
CA GLN A 179 1.42 8.89 -15.58
C GLN A 179 2.13 9.39 -16.82
N HIS A 180 2.39 8.50 -17.78
CA HIS A 180 2.84 8.93 -19.10
C HIS A 180 1.73 9.66 -19.84
N ARG A 181 1.98 10.92 -20.20
CA ARG A 181 1.01 11.76 -20.90
C ARG A 181 1.64 12.38 -22.14
N VAL A 182 0.86 12.45 -23.21
CA VAL A 182 1.26 13.10 -24.46
C VAL A 182 0.66 14.50 -24.52
N MET A 183 1.50 15.50 -24.80
CA MET A 183 1.11 16.88 -25.05
C MET A 183 1.18 17.17 -26.55
N SER A 184 0.04 17.52 -27.15
CA SER A 184 -0.03 17.83 -28.57
C SER A 184 0.96 18.95 -28.93
N GLY A 185 1.88 18.67 -29.85
CA GLY A 185 2.91 19.61 -30.29
C GLY A 185 4.11 19.81 -29.35
N HIS A 186 4.14 19.15 -28.19
CA HIS A 186 5.16 19.39 -27.15
C HIS A 186 5.82 18.10 -26.60
N GLY A 187 5.57 16.94 -27.20
CA GLY A 187 6.15 15.67 -26.79
C GLY A 187 5.36 14.99 -25.67
N SER A 188 6.04 14.27 -24.79
CA SER A 188 5.46 13.60 -23.63
C SER A 188 6.07 14.11 -22.33
N TRP A 189 5.37 13.86 -21.23
CA TRP A 189 5.77 14.18 -19.87
C TRP A 189 5.15 13.17 -18.90
N ASP A 190 5.72 13.04 -17.71
CA ASP A 190 5.36 12.00 -16.73
C ASP A 190 4.92 12.62 -15.39
N PRO A 191 3.83 13.42 -15.35
CA PRO A 191 3.42 14.08 -14.12
C PRO A 191 2.94 13.09 -13.06
N GLU A 192 3.14 13.48 -11.81
CA GLU A 192 2.43 12.91 -10.68
C GLU A 192 0.96 13.38 -10.69
N VAL A 193 0.06 12.42 -10.58
CA VAL A 193 -1.38 12.64 -10.65
C VAL A 193 -1.99 12.08 -9.38
N LEU A 194 -2.75 12.94 -8.68
CA LEU A 194 -3.52 12.53 -7.53
C LEU A 194 -4.83 11.91 -7.99
N VAL A 195 -5.07 10.67 -7.61
CA VAL A 195 -6.20 9.84 -8.04
C VAL A 195 -6.92 9.29 -6.81
N SER A 196 -8.25 9.25 -6.85
CA SER A 196 -9.04 8.58 -5.80
C SER A 196 -8.81 7.06 -5.78
N PRO A 197 -9.14 6.35 -4.68
CA PRO A 197 -9.12 4.87 -4.65
C PRO A 197 -9.90 4.20 -5.78
N ALA A 198 -10.91 4.89 -6.32
CA ALA A 198 -11.77 4.42 -7.40
C ALA A 198 -11.21 4.70 -8.80
N GLY A 199 -10.02 5.31 -8.94
CA GLY A 199 -9.41 5.60 -10.23
C GLY A 199 -9.75 6.96 -10.83
N LYS A 200 -10.59 7.77 -10.17
CA LYS A 200 -10.91 9.12 -10.65
C LYS A 200 -9.79 10.10 -10.34
N THR A 201 -9.26 10.77 -11.36
CA THR A 201 -8.32 11.90 -11.20
C THR A 201 -8.93 13.01 -10.36
N ILE A 202 -8.21 13.40 -9.31
CA ILE A 202 -8.53 14.52 -8.42
C ILE A 202 -7.82 15.78 -8.94
N LYS A 203 -6.50 15.69 -9.18
CA LYS A 203 -5.70 16.78 -9.75
C LYS A 203 -4.39 16.27 -10.34
N VAL A 204 -3.82 17.05 -11.25
CA VAL A 204 -2.43 16.88 -11.71
C VAL A 204 -1.55 17.69 -10.77
N VAL A 205 -0.55 17.05 -10.16
CA VAL A 205 0.41 17.70 -9.26
C VAL A 205 1.58 18.26 -10.07
N GLY A 206 2.04 17.51 -11.08
CA GLY A 206 3.18 17.86 -11.93
C GLY A 206 4.38 16.95 -11.68
N GLU A 207 5.53 17.28 -12.26
CA GLU A 207 6.78 16.54 -12.04
C GLU A 207 7.51 17.13 -10.81
N ASP A 208 7.20 16.59 -9.63
CA ASP A 208 7.80 17.02 -8.36
C ASP A 208 8.27 15.80 -7.55
N ALA A 209 9.57 15.74 -7.26
CA ALA A 209 10.16 14.68 -6.44
C ALA A 209 9.60 14.64 -5.02
N ASN A 210 9.03 15.74 -4.52
CA ASN A 210 8.38 15.84 -3.22
C ASN A 210 6.85 15.84 -3.29
N ALA A 211 6.27 15.48 -4.44
CA ALA A 211 4.83 15.56 -4.68
C ALA A 211 4.00 14.88 -3.58
N LEU A 212 4.42 13.72 -3.08
CA LEU A 212 3.72 13.02 -1.99
C LEU A 212 3.68 13.86 -0.72
N GLY A 213 4.82 14.41 -0.29
CA GLY A 213 4.89 15.25 0.90
C GLY A 213 4.08 16.54 0.75
N SER A 214 4.10 17.14 -0.43
CA SER A 214 3.30 18.31 -0.78
C SER A 214 1.80 18.00 -0.64
N VAL A 215 1.32 16.91 -1.25
CA VAL A 215 -0.09 16.47 -1.15
C VAL A 215 -0.49 16.13 0.28
N GLU A 216 0.38 15.45 1.04
CA GLU A 216 0.13 15.09 2.43
C GLU A 216 0.07 16.31 3.39
N SER A 217 0.70 17.42 3.01
CA SER A 217 0.69 18.67 3.80
C SER A 217 -0.56 19.51 3.60
N GLU A 218 -1.36 19.23 2.56
CA GLU A 218 -2.57 20.00 2.25
C GLU A 218 -3.64 19.82 3.32
N ARG A 219 -4.16 20.96 3.78
CA ARG A 219 -5.21 21.06 4.79
C ARG A 219 -6.56 21.31 4.12
N ASN A 220 -7.63 20.97 4.84
CA ASN A 220 -9.01 21.30 4.45
C ASN A 220 -9.26 22.80 4.48
#